data_AF-A0A226E9J3-F1
#
_entry.id   AF-A0A226E9J3-F1
#
_cell.length_a   1.000
_cell.length_b   1.000
_cell.length_c   1.000
_cell.angle_alpha   90.00
_cell.angle_beta   90.00
_cell.angle_gamma   90.00
#
_symmetry.space_group_name_H-M   'P 1'
#
loop_
_entity.id
_entity.type
_entity.pdbx_description
1 polymer ?
#
loop_
_entity_poly.entity_id
_entity_poly.type
_entity_poly.pdbx_seq_one_letter_code
_entity_poly.pdbx_strand_id
1 'polypeptide(L)'
;MVYHYKCDESYGRNPGNFACIFGPYDKRGNKKNNFLAFLAIFFKWVHLAYFSVSTAHALLVMFLPCQPGLSSWMLCPSGKASPNCAIVTPLFAALEFLIFMQGAVSAGYYLQTILLLGATFLWIECGTFIKQYEAEIGQYSGYRRVQVFEKVLNACTREKIFFRAAILIPTLQIVISFAAIKMLYSGHVLIAGVLLWSYAVALCFTLLMFSVAAKVYGMSQKWITRCQGGNKKKYAKKVHKSLPPVRLQFGNNFVEVLTPLVVQEFCLRQMVSFLLVTK
;
A
#
# COMPACT_ATOMS: atom_id res chain seq x y z
N MET A 1 -9.36 -21.76 -14.61
CA MET A 1 -8.42 -22.47 -13.70
C MET A 1 -8.56 -21.86 -12.32
N VAL A 2 -9.43 -22.43 -11.49
CA VAL A 2 -9.53 -22.08 -10.06
C VAL A 2 -8.52 -22.98 -9.35
N TYR A 3 -7.44 -22.40 -8.84
CA TYR A 3 -6.49 -23.15 -8.04
C TYR A 3 -7.11 -23.38 -6.65
N HIS A 4 -7.59 -24.60 -6.41
CA HIS A 4 -7.85 -25.06 -5.05
C HIS A 4 -6.51 -25.14 -4.31
N TYR A 5 -6.19 -24.09 -3.55
CA TYR A 5 -5.24 -24.23 -2.45
C TYR A 5 -5.90 -25.18 -1.45
N LYS A 6 -5.44 -26.43 -1.44
CA LYS A 6 -5.74 -27.38 -0.38
C LYS A 6 -5.00 -26.87 0.86
N CYS A 7 -5.63 -25.96 1.61
CA CYS A 7 -5.26 -25.75 3.00
C CYS A 7 -5.41 -27.11 3.68
N ASP A 8 -4.35 -27.59 4.31
CA ASP A 8 -4.44 -28.76 5.17
C ASP A 8 -5.62 -28.56 6.14
N GLU A 9 -6.60 -29.44 6.03
CA GLU A 9 -7.91 -29.37 6.68
C GLU A 9 -7.82 -29.67 8.20
N SER A 10 -6.60 -29.72 8.73
CA SER A 10 -6.28 -30.07 10.11
C SER A 10 -6.42 -28.90 11.10
N TYR A 11 -6.79 -27.70 10.64
CA TYR A 11 -7.05 -26.55 11.51
C TYR A 11 -8.46 -25.98 11.29
N GLY A 12 -9.22 -25.94 12.38
CA GLY A 12 -10.64 -25.67 12.44
C GLY A 12 -11.13 -24.48 11.61
N ARG A 13 -12.25 -24.75 10.96
CA ARG A 13 -13.02 -23.96 10.00
C ARG A 13 -13.50 -22.64 10.62
N ASN A 14 -12.81 -21.52 10.33
CA ASN A 14 -13.35 -20.18 10.55
C ASN A 14 -13.02 -19.26 9.35
N PRO A 15 -13.92 -19.13 8.35
CA PRO A 15 -13.64 -18.53 7.05
C PRO A 15 -13.51 -16.99 7.02
N GLY A 16 -13.39 -16.33 8.18
CA GLY A 16 -13.29 -14.86 8.27
C GLY A 16 -11.93 -14.28 8.69
N ASN A 17 -10.94 -15.11 9.09
CA ASN A 17 -9.72 -14.60 9.71
C ASN A 17 -8.52 -14.56 8.75
N PHE A 18 -8.30 -13.40 8.12
CA PHE A 18 -7.02 -13.06 7.47
C PHE A 18 -5.80 -13.20 8.42
N ALA A 19 -6.02 -13.28 9.74
CA ALA A 19 -4.99 -13.51 10.74
C ALA A 19 -4.24 -14.86 10.59
N CYS A 20 -4.82 -15.87 9.95
CA CYS A 20 -4.17 -17.19 9.80
C CYS A 20 -3.05 -17.22 8.74
N ILE A 21 -3.06 -16.31 7.76
CA ILE A 21 -2.00 -16.24 6.73
C ILE A 21 -0.67 -15.75 7.33
N PHE A 22 -0.72 -15.01 8.45
CA PHE A 22 0.43 -14.44 9.13
C PHE A 22 0.63 -14.95 10.56
N GLY A 23 0.02 -16.10 10.90
CA GLY A 23 0.17 -16.71 12.21
C GLY A 23 1.64 -16.96 12.57
N PRO A 24 2.11 -16.58 13.77
CA PRO A 24 3.52 -16.60 14.15
C PRO A 24 4.07 -17.99 14.53
N TYR A 25 3.55 -19.07 13.95
CA TYR A 25 3.96 -20.43 14.28
C TYR A 25 4.84 -21.04 13.19
N ASP A 26 6.13 -20.68 13.24
CA ASP A 26 7.19 -21.57 12.74
C ASP A 26 7.67 -22.43 13.92
N LYS A 27 7.45 -23.75 13.84
CA LYS A 27 7.95 -24.74 14.81
C LYS A 27 9.44 -25.03 14.64
N ARG A 28 10.06 -24.55 13.57
CA ARG A 28 11.50 -24.64 13.34
C ARG A 28 12.10 -23.35 13.93
N GLY A 29 13.05 -23.45 14.87
CA GLY A 29 13.66 -22.34 15.63
C GLY A 29 14.43 -21.30 14.81
N ASN A 30 13.90 -20.92 13.64
CA ASN A 30 14.41 -19.95 12.72
C ASN A 30 13.97 -18.56 13.18
N LYS A 31 14.85 -17.56 13.02
CA LYS A 31 14.56 -16.14 13.34
C LYS A 31 13.17 -15.78 12.85
N LYS A 32 12.24 -15.47 13.77
CA LYS A 32 10.95 -14.87 13.42
C LYS A 32 11.23 -13.73 12.45
N ASN A 33 10.59 -13.75 11.28
CA ASN A 33 10.76 -12.70 10.28
C ASN A 33 10.17 -11.41 10.86
N ASN A 34 11.01 -10.58 11.50
CA ASN A 34 10.63 -9.27 12.07
C ASN A 34 9.83 -8.43 11.05
N PHE A 35 10.08 -8.64 9.75
CA PHE A 35 9.33 -8.04 8.66
C PHE A 35 7.83 -8.40 8.64
N LEU A 36 7.47 -9.67 8.87
CA LEU A 36 6.05 -10.08 8.90
C LEU A 36 5.32 -9.48 10.11
N ALA A 37 6.00 -9.44 11.26
CA ALA A 37 5.46 -8.76 12.44
C ALA A 37 5.24 -7.26 12.18
N PHE A 38 6.21 -6.61 11.53
CA PHE A 38 6.09 -5.22 11.11
C PHE A 38 4.91 -5.01 10.14
N LEU A 39 4.76 -5.88 9.14
CA LEU A 39 3.65 -5.82 8.18
C LEU A 39 2.29 -5.97 8.87
N ALA A 40 2.18 -6.88 9.84
CA ALA A 40 0.96 -7.08 10.62
C ALA A 40 0.60 -5.86 11.49
N ILE A 41 1.60 -5.25 12.15
CA ILE A 41 1.41 -4.00 12.90
C ILE A 41 1.00 -2.87 11.94
N PHE A 42 1.66 -2.78 10.80
CA PHE A 42 1.35 -1.79 9.77
C PHE A 42 -0.11 -1.90 9.31
N PHE A 43 -0.62 -3.10 9.00
CA PHE A 43 -2.04 -3.26 8.62
C PHE A 43 -3.00 -2.76 9.70
N LYS A 44 -2.70 -2.98 10.99
CA LYS A 44 -3.49 -2.43 12.10
C LYS A 44 -3.46 -0.90 12.09
N TRP A 45 -2.30 -0.30 11.85
CA TRP A 45 -2.15 1.15 11.76
C TRP A 45 -2.93 1.73 10.58
N VAL A 46 -2.92 1.08 9.42
CA VAL A 46 -3.70 1.56 8.27
C VAL A 46 -5.20 1.46 8.54
N HIS A 47 -5.66 0.38 9.18
CA HIS A 47 -7.07 0.25 9.57
C HIS A 47 -7.49 1.35 10.55
N LEU A 48 -6.65 1.64 11.55
CA LEU A 48 -6.86 2.76 12.46
C LEU A 48 -6.88 4.10 11.73
N ALA A 49 -6.01 4.30 10.73
CA ALA A 49 -5.96 5.52 9.93
C ALA A 49 -7.27 5.76 9.16
N TYR A 50 -7.90 4.73 8.60
CA TYR A 50 -9.20 4.88 7.92
C TYR A 50 -10.29 5.41 8.86
N PHE A 51 -10.35 4.87 10.06
CA PHE A 51 -11.30 5.33 11.06
C PHE A 51 -10.98 6.76 11.53
N SER A 52 -9.70 7.06 11.78
CA SER A 52 -9.30 8.38 12.26
C SER A 52 -9.54 9.48 11.22
N VAL A 53 -9.22 9.24 9.95
CA VAL A 53 -9.44 10.24 8.88
C VAL A 53 -10.92 10.52 8.70
N SER A 54 -11.75 9.48 8.64
CA SER A 54 -13.19 9.63 8.46
C SER A 54 -13.80 10.39 9.64
N THR A 55 -13.37 10.08 10.86
CA THR A 55 -13.81 10.79 12.07
C THR A 55 -13.38 12.25 12.02
N ALA A 56 -12.13 12.55 11.68
CA ALA A 56 -11.65 13.92 11.54
C ALA A 56 -12.41 14.69 10.45
N HIS A 57 -12.75 14.04 9.34
CA HIS A 57 -13.58 14.61 8.28
C HIS A 57 -15.00 14.94 8.77
N ALA A 58 -15.65 14.02 9.50
CA ALA A 58 -16.96 14.27 10.09
C ALA A 58 -16.93 15.43 11.12
N LEU A 59 -15.86 15.52 11.92
CA LEU A 59 -15.66 16.64 12.85
C LEU A 59 -15.46 17.95 12.10
N LEU A 60 -14.71 17.96 11.00
CA LEU A 60 -14.58 19.14 10.13
C LEU A 60 -15.94 19.59 9.60
N VAL A 61 -16.81 18.67 9.19
CA VAL A 61 -18.18 19.00 8.76
C VAL A 61 -19.01 19.62 9.89
N MET A 62 -18.87 19.10 11.11
CA MET A 62 -19.60 19.63 12.26
C MET A 62 -19.12 21.01 12.70
N PHE A 63 -17.81 21.26 12.70
CA PHE A 63 -17.25 22.53 13.18
C PHE A 63 -17.16 23.61 12.10
N LEU A 64 -17.00 23.23 10.84
CA LEU A 64 -16.74 24.13 9.71
C LEU A 64 -17.66 23.81 8.50
N PRO A 65 -18.99 23.81 8.66
CA PRO A 65 -19.92 23.39 7.61
C PRO A 65 -19.89 24.27 6.36
N CYS A 66 -19.41 25.52 6.46
CA CYS A 66 -19.35 26.44 5.32
C CYS A 66 -18.02 26.39 4.55
N GLN A 67 -17.14 25.40 4.81
CA GLN A 67 -15.84 25.31 4.14
C GLN A 67 -15.98 24.69 2.74
N PRO A 68 -15.30 25.22 1.70
CA PRO A 68 -15.37 24.68 0.34
C PRO A 68 -14.92 23.23 0.28
N GLY A 69 -15.69 22.42 -0.46
CA GLY A 69 -15.42 21.00 -0.68
C GLY A 69 -16.21 20.05 0.23
N LEU A 70 -16.94 20.57 1.23
CA LEU A 70 -17.88 19.79 2.02
C LEU A 70 -19.28 19.88 1.39
N SER A 71 -20.07 18.80 1.46
CA SER A 71 -21.44 18.83 0.95
C SER A 71 -22.34 19.75 1.78
N SER A 72 -21.97 19.98 3.04
CA SER A 72 -22.61 20.93 3.95
C SER A 72 -22.50 22.40 3.50
N TRP A 73 -21.57 22.76 2.59
CA TRP A 73 -21.48 24.13 2.06
C TRP A 73 -22.82 24.61 1.50
N MET A 74 -23.59 23.72 0.87
CA MET A 74 -24.88 24.08 0.25
C MET A 74 -25.89 24.66 1.26
N LEU A 75 -25.69 24.40 2.55
CA LEU A 75 -26.52 24.91 3.64
C LEU A 75 -26.12 26.34 4.09
N CYS A 76 -25.04 26.91 3.54
CA CYS A 76 -24.54 28.25 3.86
C CYS A 76 -24.67 29.25 2.68
N PRO A 77 -25.87 29.55 2.15
CA PRO A 77 -26.06 30.38 0.96
C PRO A 77 -25.60 31.85 1.11
N SER A 78 -25.41 32.35 2.33
CA SER A 78 -24.97 33.74 2.57
C SER A 78 -23.88 33.86 3.65
N GLY A 79 -23.12 32.78 3.88
CA GLY A 79 -22.09 32.74 4.92
C GLY A 79 -22.62 32.79 6.36
N LYS A 80 -23.94 32.83 6.56
CA LYS A 80 -24.60 32.73 7.86
C LYS A 80 -25.29 31.38 8.00
N ALA A 81 -25.09 30.71 9.13
CA ALA A 81 -25.75 29.45 9.44
C ALA A 81 -27.27 29.68 9.63
N SER A 82 -28.09 28.92 8.90
CA SER A 82 -29.54 28.91 9.11
C SER A 82 -29.88 28.30 10.50
N PRO A 83 -30.94 28.74 11.20
CA PRO A 83 -31.36 28.13 12.47
C PRO A 83 -31.66 26.63 12.36
N ASN A 84 -32.07 26.13 11.18
CA ASN A 84 -32.28 24.70 10.93
C ASN A 84 -30.96 23.91 10.76
N CYS A 85 -29.82 24.59 10.73
CA CYS A 85 -28.50 23.99 10.52
C CYS A 85 -28.10 23.05 11.66
N ALA A 86 -28.56 23.29 12.89
CA ALA A 86 -28.21 22.46 14.05
C ALA A 86 -28.67 20.99 13.93
N ILE A 87 -29.81 20.75 13.29
CA ILE A 87 -30.36 19.38 13.09
C ILE A 87 -29.82 18.76 11.80
N VAL A 88 -29.65 19.58 10.76
CA VAL A 88 -29.26 19.10 9.42
C VAL A 88 -27.75 18.79 9.36
N THR A 89 -26.89 19.57 10.01
CA THR A 89 -25.43 19.36 10.04
C THR A 89 -24.99 17.97 10.51
N PRO A 90 -25.47 17.43 11.66
CA PRO A 90 -25.04 16.10 12.10
C PRO A 90 -25.48 14.99 11.13
N LEU A 91 -26.60 15.17 10.42
CA LEU A 91 -27.04 14.22 9.39
C LEU A 91 -26.05 14.21 8.21
N PHE A 92 -25.63 15.38 7.72
CA PHE A 92 -24.61 15.48 6.68
C PHE A 92 -23.25 14.95 7.14
N ALA A 93 -22.83 15.25 8.37
CA ALA A 93 -21.59 14.72 8.94
C ALA A 93 -21.60 13.18 9.03
N ALA A 94 -22.72 12.59 9.45
CA ALA A 94 -22.88 11.13 9.50
C ALA A 94 -22.88 10.51 8.10
N LEU A 95 -23.55 11.14 7.12
CA LEU A 95 -23.58 10.68 5.74
C LEU A 95 -22.18 10.74 5.10
N GLU A 96 -21.48 11.87 5.22
CA GLU A 96 -20.11 12.03 4.71
C GLU A 96 -19.15 11.05 5.39
N PHE A 97 -19.28 10.83 6.70
CA PHE A 97 -18.51 9.81 7.41
C PHE A 97 -18.70 8.41 6.81
N LEU A 98 -19.95 8.00 6.56
CA LEU A 98 -20.25 6.68 6.00
C LEU A 98 -19.71 6.52 4.58
N ILE A 99 -19.92 7.53 3.73
CA ILE A 99 -19.42 7.54 2.34
C ILE A 99 -17.88 7.47 2.35
N PHE A 100 -17.24 8.29 3.18
CA PHE A 100 -15.78 8.34 3.26
C PHE A 100 -15.21 7.03 3.83
N MET A 101 -15.79 6.46 4.89
CA MET A 101 -15.39 5.17 5.44
C MET A 101 -15.51 4.06 4.41
N GLN A 102 -16.64 3.97 3.69
CA GLN A 102 -16.84 2.94 2.67
C GLN A 102 -15.82 3.08 1.53
N GLY A 103 -15.58 4.31 1.07
CA GLY A 103 -14.56 4.60 0.06
C GLY A 103 -13.16 4.25 0.53
N ALA A 104 -12.78 4.66 1.73
CA ALA A 104 -11.47 4.43 2.33
C ALA A 104 -11.19 2.94 2.58
N VAL A 105 -12.17 2.21 3.12
CA VAL A 105 -12.06 0.75 3.35
C VAL A 105 -11.96 0.01 2.01
N SER A 106 -12.77 0.38 1.01
CA SER A 106 -12.74 -0.26 -0.31
C SER A 106 -11.40 -0.01 -1.01
N ALA A 107 -10.97 1.25 -1.11
CA ALA A 107 -9.68 1.61 -1.70
C ALA A 107 -8.51 0.98 -0.93
N GLY A 108 -8.60 1.01 0.40
CA GLY A 108 -7.65 0.41 1.31
C GLY A 108 -7.48 -1.09 1.10
N TYR A 109 -8.59 -1.82 0.97
CA TYR A 109 -8.58 -3.26 0.69
C TYR A 109 -7.81 -3.57 -0.60
N TYR A 110 -8.07 -2.85 -1.70
CA TYR A 110 -7.34 -3.07 -2.95
C TYR A 110 -5.84 -2.77 -2.83
N LEU A 111 -5.47 -1.66 -2.18
CA LEU A 111 -4.07 -1.28 -1.99
C LEU A 111 -3.32 -2.21 -1.03
N GLN A 112 -3.98 -2.67 0.03
CA GLN A 112 -3.39 -3.53 1.05
C GLN A 112 -3.32 -4.98 0.57
N THR A 113 -4.45 -5.55 0.16
CA THR A 113 -4.58 -6.99 -0.08
C THR A 113 -4.08 -7.39 -1.45
N ILE A 114 -4.32 -6.58 -2.49
CA ILE A 114 -3.81 -6.94 -3.83
C ILE A 114 -2.36 -6.50 -3.96
N LEU A 115 -2.08 -5.25 -3.64
CA LEU A 115 -0.79 -4.67 -3.96
C LEU A 115 0.28 -5.03 -2.92
N LEU A 116 0.07 -4.69 -1.63
CA LEU A 116 1.09 -4.92 -0.59
C LEU A 116 1.25 -6.40 -0.24
N LEU A 117 0.16 -7.10 0.00
CA LEU A 117 0.19 -8.54 0.30
C LEU A 117 0.67 -9.35 -0.92
N GLY A 118 0.22 -9.02 -2.14
CA GLY A 118 0.70 -9.67 -3.36
C GLY A 118 2.20 -9.48 -3.57
N ALA A 119 2.72 -8.26 -3.42
CA ALA A 119 4.15 -7.99 -3.54
C ALA A 119 4.96 -8.68 -2.44
N THR A 120 4.44 -8.71 -1.20
CA THR A 120 5.08 -9.39 -0.07
C THR A 120 5.12 -10.91 -0.28
N PHE A 121 4.04 -11.51 -0.77
CA PHE A 121 4.01 -12.93 -1.10
C PHE A 121 5.01 -13.26 -2.21
N LEU A 122 5.05 -12.44 -3.27
CA LEU A 122 6.02 -12.58 -4.35
C LEU A 122 7.47 -12.51 -3.81
N TRP A 123 7.75 -11.61 -2.87
CA TRP A 123 9.04 -11.56 -2.18
C TRP A 123 9.34 -12.87 -1.48
N ILE A 124 8.43 -13.36 -0.64
CA ILE A 124 8.65 -14.52 0.23
C ILE A 124 8.87 -15.77 -0.62
N GLU A 125 8.07 -15.98 -1.66
CA GLU A 125 8.22 -17.09 -2.60
C GLU A 125 9.55 -17.00 -3.37
N CYS A 126 9.92 -15.79 -3.84
CA CYS A 126 11.20 -15.57 -4.50
C CYS A 126 12.39 -15.91 -3.57
N GLY A 127 12.35 -15.43 -2.33
CA GLY A 127 13.39 -15.71 -1.34
C GLY A 127 13.46 -17.19 -0.94
N THR A 128 12.32 -17.84 -0.77
CA THR A 128 12.23 -19.28 -0.45
C THR A 128 12.79 -20.12 -1.59
N PHE A 129 12.40 -19.80 -2.83
CA PHE A 129 12.93 -20.47 -4.03
C PHE A 129 14.46 -20.35 -4.12
N ILE A 130 15.01 -19.14 -3.93
CA ILE A 130 16.47 -18.93 -4.01
C ILE A 130 17.20 -19.79 -2.97
N LYS A 131 16.70 -19.84 -1.73
CA LYS A 131 17.27 -20.67 -0.66
C LYS A 131 17.22 -22.16 -1.00
N GLN A 132 16.10 -22.65 -1.53
CA GLN A 132 15.95 -24.06 -1.94
C GLN A 132 16.86 -24.41 -3.11
N TYR A 133 17.05 -23.50 -4.06
CA TYR A 133 17.95 -23.68 -5.19
C TYR A 133 19.42 -23.75 -4.76
N GLU A 134 19.83 -22.87 -3.84
CA GLU A 134 21.21 -22.88 -3.28
C GLU A 134 21.49 -24.17 -2.48
N ALA A 135 20.47 -24.79 -1.88
CA ALA A 135 20.60 -26.08 -1.21
C ALA A 135 20.66 -27.29 -2.17
N GLU A 136 20.70 -27.07 -3.50
CA GLU A 136 20.64 -28.09 -4.56
C GLU A 136 19.37 -28.96 -4.57
N ILE A 137 18.39 -28.65 -3.71
CA ILE A 137 17.08 -29.30 -3.66
C ILE A 137 16.14 -28.73 -4.73
N GLY A 138 16.38 -27.48 -5.16
CA GLY A 138 15.49 -26.73 -6.02
C GLY A 138 15.56 -27.16 -7.50
N GLN A 139 14.46 -27.69 -8.01
CA GLN A 139 14.23 -27.83 -9.45
C GLN A 139 13.87 -26.47 -10.09
N TYR A 140 14.25 -26.30 -11.36
CA TYR A 140 13.93 -25.11 -12.18
C TYR A 140 12.42 -24.78 -12.24
N SER A 141 11.54 -25.76 -12.01
CA SER A 141 10.08 -25.59 -11.99
C SER A 141 9.59 -24.57 -10.96
N GLY A 142 10.30 -24.41 -9.83
CA GLY A 142 9.94 -23.44 -8.79
C GLY A 142 9.98 -21.99 -9.28
N TYR A 143 10.97 -21.62 -10.09
CA TYR A 143 11.10 -20.27 -10.61
C TYR A 143 9.97 -19.90 -11.58
N ARG A 144 9.53 -20.86 -12.41
CA ARG A 144 8.38 -20.64 -13.31
C ARG A 144 7.11 -20.30 -12.53
N ARG A 145 6.90 -20.89 -11.34
CA ARG A 145 5.76 -20.55 -10.48
C ARG A 145 5.83 -19.10 -10.02
N VAL A 146 7.01 -18.63 -9.61
CA VAL A 146 7.24 -17.23 -9.22
C VAL A 146 6.97 -16.28 -10.40
N GLN A 147 7.41 -16.63 -11.61
CA GLN A 147 7.13 -15.83 -12.81
C GLN A 147 5.65 -15.82 -13.21
N VAL A 148 4.94 -16.94 -13.04
CA VAL A 148 3.49 -16.97 -13.28
C VAL A 148 2.79 -16.05 -12.26
N PHE A 149 3.18 -16.11 -10.99
CA PHE A 149 2.63 -15.23 -9.96
C PHE A 149 2.91 -13.76 -10.25
N GLU A 150 4.13 -13.42 -10.65
CA GLU A 150 4.50 -12.07 -11.10
C GLU A 150 3.61 -11.60 -12.26
N LYS A 151 3.40 -12.43 -13.30
CA LYS A 151 2.55 -12.08 -14.44
C LYS A 151 1.10 -11.86 -14.04
N VAL A 152 0.56 -12.70 -13.15
CA VAL A 152 -0.80 -12.53 -12.62
C VAL A 152 -0.90 -11.24 -11.80
N LEU A 153 0.05 -11.00 -10.91
CA LEU A 153 0.09 -9.79 -10.09
C LEU A 153 0.20 -8.53 -10.97
N ASN A 154 1.06 -8.55 -11.98
CA ASN A 154 1.19 -7.47 -12.95
C ASN A 154 -0.09 -7.30 -13.79
N ALA A 155 -0.74 -8.37 -14.24
CA ALA A 155 -2.01 -8.27 -14.98
C ALA A 155 -3.12 -7.63 -14.14
N CYS A 156 -3.22 -7.99 -12.86
CA CYS A 156 -4.21 -7.40 -11.94
C CYS A 156 -3.90 -5.93 -11.61
N THR A 157 -2.62 -5.58 -11.47
CA THR A 157 -2.21 -4.26 -10.97
C THR A 157 -1.99 -3.24 -12.09
N ARG A 158 -1.36 -3.63 -13.20
CA ARG A 158 -0.87 -2.74 -14.27
C ARG A 158 -1.94 -1.85 -14.87
N GLU A 159 -3.12 -2.38 -15.18
CA GLU A 159 -4.13 -1.62 -15.94
C GLU A 159 -4.96 -0.65 -15.09
N LYS A 160 -5.23 -0.97 -13.83
CA LYS A 160 -6.27 -0.27 -13.05
C LYS A 160 -5.77 0.30 -11.74
N ILE A 161 -5.10 -0.50 -10.94
CA ILE A 161 -4.82 -0.16 -9.54
C ILE A 161 -3.50 0.57 -9.44
N PHE A 162 -2.49 0.13 -10.20
CA PHE A 162 -1.13 0.60 -10.01
C PHE A 162 -0.96 2.05 -10.46
N PHE A 163 -1.34 2.39 -11.68
CA PHE A 163 -1.21 3.75 -12.21
C PHE A 163 -2.04 4.75 -11.40
N ARG A 164 -3.27 4.35 -11.02
CA ARG A 164 -4.13 5.17 -10.17
C ARG A 164 -3.51 5.37 -8.79
N ALA A 165 -2.98 4.32 -8.15
CA ALA A 165 -2.31 4.43 -6.85
C ALA A 165 -1.04 5.30 -6.92
N ALA A 166 -0.25 5.17 -7.98
CA ALA A 166 0.99 5.91 -8.17
C ALA A 166 0.78 7.42 -8.31
N ILE A 167 -0.39 7.86 -8.80
CA ILE A 167 -0.75 9.28 -8.89
C ILE A 167 -1.54 9.68 -7.65
N LEU A 168 -2.56 8.91 -7.29
CA LEU A 168 -3.49 9.23 -6.21
C LEU A 168 -2.79 9.30 -4.86
N ILE A 169 -1.87 8.38 -4.54
CA ILE A 169 -1.22 8.38 -3.23
C ILE A 169 -0.32 9.61 -3.05
N PRO A 170 0.58 9.97 -3.99
CA PRO A 170 1.33 11.22 -3.93
C PRO A 170 0.44 12.46 -3.86
N THR A 171 -0.62 12.53 -4.67
CA THR A 171 -1.54 13.67 -4.63
C THR A 171 -2.23 13.79 -3.27
N LEU A 172 -2.70 12.67 -2.70
CA LEU A 172 -3.26 12.65 -1.36
C LEU A 172 -2.23 13.05 -0.30
N GLN A 173 -0.97 12.59 -0.40
CA GLN A 173 0.10 13.01 0.51
C GLN A 173 0.33 14.52 0.48
N ILE A 174 0.35 15.13 -0.71
CA ILE A 174 0.51 16.59 -0.88
C ILE A 174 -0.68 17.33 -0.26
N VAL A 175 -1.92 16.92 -0.57
CA VAL A 175 -3.12 17.57 -0.04
C VAL A 175 -3.21 17.44 1.49
N ILE A 176 -2.96 16.24 2.03
CA ILE A 176 -3.00 15.98 3.48
C ILE A 176 -1.91 16.78 4.21
N SER A 177 -0.68 16.82 3.68
CA SER A 177 0.41 17.57 4.32
C SER A 177 0.16 19.08 4.30
N PHE A 178 -0.31 19.62 3.18
CA PHE A 178 -0.72 21.02 3.09
C PHE A 178 -1.85 21.36 4.09
N ALA A 179 -2.90 20.52 4.14
CA ALA A 179 -4.01 20.69 5.06
C ALA A 179 -3.55 20.60 6.53
N ALA A 180 -2.67 19.65 6.86
CA ALA A 180 -2.10 19.52 8.20
C ALA A 180 -1.37 20.80 8.65
N ILE A 181 -0.56 21.38 7.77
CA ILE A 181 0.19 22.61 8.05
C ILE A 181 -0.78 23.78 8.24
N LYS A 182 -1.78 23.96 7.36
CA LYS A 182 -2.78 25.02 7.52
C LYS A 182 -3.57 24.88 8.83
N MET A 183 -4.00 23.66 9.17
CA MET A 183 -4.72 23.39 10.42
C MET A 183 -3.86 23.63 11.67
N LEU A 184 -2.56 23.34 11.59
CA LEU A 184 -1.61 23.64 12.66
C LEU A 184 -1.48 25.14 12.89
N TYR A 185 -1.38 25.94 11.82
CA TYR A 185 -1.35 27.41 11.91
C TYR A 185 -2.65 28.01 12.45
N SER A 186 -3.81 27.41 12.14
CA SER A 186 -5.12 27.84 12.65
C SER A 186 -5.38 27.44 14.11
N GLY A 187 -4.44 26.74 14.78
CA GLY A 187 -4.59 26.32 16.18
C GLY A 187 -5.41 25.04 16.39
N HIS A 188 -5.85 24.37 15.32
CA HIS A 188 -6.61 23.11 15.40
C HIS A 188 -5.68 21.90 15.54
N VAL A 189 -4.94 21.83 16.65
CA VAL A 189 -3.88 20.85 16.90
C VAL A 189 -4.34 19.40 16.76
N LEU A 190 -5.54 19.05 17.24
CA LEU A 190 -6.07 17.68 17.15
C LEU A 190 -6.29 17.24 15.69
N ILE A 191 -6.92 18.10 14.87
CA ILE A 191 -7.18 17.80 13.46
C ILE A 191 -5.86 17.72 12.69
N ALA A 192 -4.94 18.67 12.95
CA ALA A 192 -3.60 18.65 12.36
C ALA A 192 -2.84 17.37 12.72
N GLY A 193 -2.96 16.90 13.97
CA GLY A 193 -2.37 15.64 14.43
C GLY A 193 -2.89 14.41 13.69
N VAL A 194 -4.22 14.32 13.48
CA VAL A 194 -4.81 13.22 12.69
C VAL A 194 -4.37 13.27 11.23
N LEU A 195 -4.29 14.46 10.63
CA LEU A 195 -3.82 14.62 9.25
C LEU A 195 -2.33 14.23 9.12
N LEU A 196 -1.48 14.63 10.07
CA LEU A 196 -0.06 14.27 10.09
C LEU A 196 0.15 12.77 10.29
N TRP A 197 -0.64 12.14 11.17
CA TRP A 197 -0.67 10.68 11.34
C TRP A 197 -1.01 9.98 10.02
N SER A 198 -2.03 10.48 9.32
CA SER A 198 -2.49 9.93 8.05
C SER A 198 -1.43 10.07 6.95
N TYR A 199 -0.73 11.21 6.92
CA TYR A 199 0.43 11.43 6.07
C TYR A 199 1.55 10.42 6.35
N ALA A 200 1.88 10.20 7.64
CA ALA A 200 2.91 9.23 8.03
C ALA A 200 2.54 7.80 7.60
N VAL A 201 1.28 7.39 7.78
CA VAL A 201 0.80 6.07 7.33
C VAL A 201 0.89 5.93 5.80
N ALA A 202 0.47 6.95 5.04
CA ALA A 202 0.60 6.95 3.59
C ALA A 202 2.07 6.90 3.14
N LEU A 203 2.95 7.64 3.82
CA LEU A 203 4.40 7.63 3.55
C LEU A 203 4.99 6.24 3.79
N CYS A 204 4.70 5.62 4.94
CA CYS A 204 5.11 4.26 5.26
C CYS A 204 4.59 3.25 4.23
N PHE A 205 3.34 3.38 3.78
CA PHE A 205 2.77 2.53 2.73
C PHE A 205 3.61 2.58 1.45
N THR A 206 3.89 3.79 0.95
CA THR A 206 4.68 3.96 -0.28
C THR A 206 6.09 3.37 -0.13
N LEU A 207 6.78 3.68 0.97
CA LEU A 207 8.11 3.15 1.25
C LEU A 207 8.14 1.63 1.31
N LEU A 208 7.17 1.02 2.00
CA LEU A 208 7.04 -0.42 2.08
C LEU A 208 6.85 -1.05 0.71
N MET A 209 5.89 -0.53 -0.06
CA MET A 209 5.57 -1.03 -1.39
C MET A 209 6.79 -1.03 -2.31
N PHE A 210 7.48 0.10 -2.39
CA PHE A 210 8.65 0.26 -3.24
C PHE A 210 9.85 -0.55 -2.73
N SER A 211 10.05 -0.63 -1.41
CA SER A 211 11.13 -1.44 -0.82
C SER A 211 10.94 -2.91 -1.13
N VAL A 212 9.70 -3.41 -1.04
CA VAL A 212 9.37 -4.79 -1.40
C VAL A 212 9.67 -5.02 -2.88
N ALA A 213 9.16 -4.17 -3.77
CA ALA A 213 9.41 -4.28 -5.21
C ALA A 213 10.91 -4.27 -5.56
N ALA A 214 11.66 -3.30 -5.03
CA ALA A 214 13.10 -3.12 -5.25
C ALA A 214 13.91 -4.36 -4.88
N LYS A 215 13.57 -4.97 -3.75
CA LYS A 215 14.28 -6.15 -3.24
C LYS A 215 13.88 -7.44 -3.95
N VAL A 216 12.61 -7.61 -4.35
CA VAL A 216 12.23 -8.73 -5.25
C VAL A 216 13.06 -8.68 -6.53
N TYR A 217 13.15 -7.49 -7.13
CA TYR A 217 13.96 -7.26 -8.31
C TYR A 217 15.44 -7.59 -8.05
N GLY A 218 16.04 -6.98 -7.02
CA GLY A 218 17.45 -7.17 -6.68
C GLY A 218 17.81 -8.62 -6.33
N MET A 219 16.95 -9.35 -5.60
CA MET A 219 17.15 -10.76 -5.30
C MET A 219 17.11 -11.61 -6.57
N SER A 220 16.11 -11.39 -7.43
CA SER A 220 15.97 -12.15 -8.67
C SER A 220 17.13 -11.88 -9.64
N GLN A 221 17.54 -10.63 -9.79
CA GLN A 221 18.66 -10.23 -10.64
C GLN A 221 19.98 -10.82 -10.13
N LYS A 222 20.26 -10.71 -8.83
CA LYS A 222 21.47 -11.27 -8.21
C LYS A 222 21.54 -12.79 -8.35
N TRP A 223 20.40 -13.47 -8.26
CA TRP A 223 20.33 -14.91 -8.49
C TRP A 223 20.61 -15.28 -9.96
N ILE A 224 20.02 -14.55 -10.92
CA ILE A 224 20.25 -14.77 -12.36
C ILE A 224 21.73 -14.57 -12.72
N THR A 225 22.35 -13.48 -12.25
CA THR A 225 23.77 -13.19 -12.56
C THR A 225 24.71 -14.24 -11.96
N ARG A 226 24.46 -14.69 -10.73
CA ARG A 226 25.20 -15.81 -10.11
C ARG A 226 25.07 -17.10 -10.92
N CYS A 227 23.87 -17.41 -11.42
CA CYS A 227 23.66 -18.60 -12.26
C CYS A 227 24.39 -18.53 -13.60
N GLN A 228 24.73 -17.33 -14.09
CA GLN A 228 25.49 -17.14 -15.34
C GLN A 228 27.00 -17.29 -15.17
N GLY A 229 27.54 -16.99 -13.98
CA GLY A 229 28.97 -17.02 -13.68
C GLY A 229 29.52 -18.39 -13.26
N GLY A 230 28.67 -19.32 -12.84
CA GLY A 230 29.09 -20.66 -12.40
C GLY A 230 29.51 -21.59 -13.55
N ASN A 231 30.35 -22.59 -13.25
CA ASN A 231 30.83 -23.63 -14.17
C ASN A 231 29.73 -24.67 -14.51
N LYS A 232 28.54 -24.20 -14.86
CA LYS A 232 27.38 -25.04 -15.20
C LYS A 232 27.37 -25.37 -16.69
N LYS A 233 26.81 -26.55 -17.03
CA LYS A 233 26.67 -27.04 -18.42
C LYS A 233 26.13 -25.93 -19.35
N LYS A 234 26.68 -25.82 -20.58
CA LYS A 234 26.30 -24.80 -21.58
C LYS A 234 24.79 -24.64 -21.77
N TYR A 235 24.03 -25.74 -21.72
CA TYR A 235 22.58 -25.74 -21.83
C TYR A 235 21.89 -24.96 -20.68
N ALA A 236 22.27 -25.21 -19.42
CA ALA A 236 21.69 -24.53 -18.27
C ALA A 236 21.93 -23.01 -18.33
N LYS A 237 23.11 -22.60 -18.81
CA LYS A 237 23.43 -21.18 -19.01
C LYS A 237 22.52 -20.49 -20.03
N LYS A 238 22.19 -21.17 -21.14
CA LYS A 238 21.21 -20.66 -22.13
C LYS A 238 19.82 -20.52 -21.52
N VAL A 239 19.39 -21.52 -20.74
CA VAL A 239 18.08 -21.47 -20.06
C VAL A 239 18.01 -20.32 -19.05
N HIS A 240 19.03 -20.14 -18.21
CA HIS A 240 19.07 -19.02 -17.26
C HIS A 240 19.15 -17.65 -17.95
N LYS A 241 19.82 -17.54 -19.10
CA LYS A 241 19.84 -16.30 -19.90
C LYS A 241 18.47 -15.94 -20.48
N SER A 242 17.61 -16.94 -20.71
CA SER A 242 16.24 -16.71 -21.22
C SER A 242 15.24 -16.25 -20.14
N LEU A 243 15.60 -16.38 -18.85
CA LEU A 243 14.72 -16.00 -17.76
C LEU A 243 14.81 -14.50 -17.47
N PRO A 244 13.74 -13.72 -17.70
CA PRO A 244 13.73 -12.33 -17.27
C PRO A 244 13.70 -12.26 -15.73
N PRO A 245 14.36 -11.26 -15.13
CA PRO A 245 14.24 -10.97 -13.70
C PRO A 245 12.81 -10.61 -13.34
N VAL A 246 12.42 -10.94 -12.12
CA VAL A 246 11.08 -10.66 -11.60
C VAL A 246 10.95 -9.16 -11.38
N ARG A 247 10.00 -8.53 -12.07
CA ARG A 247 9.81 -7.08 -12.04
C ARG A 247 8.33 -6.73 -11.93
N LEU A 248 8.00 -5.91 -10.93
CA LEU A 248 6.70 -5.28 -10.85
C LEU A 248 6.63 -4.16 -11.90
N GLN A 249 5.65 -4.23 -12.80
CA GLN A 249 5.51 -3.31 -13.93
C GLN A 249 4.55 -2.16 -13.62
N PHE A 250 4.97 -0.95 -13.97
CA PHE A 250 4.30 0.31 -13.64
C PHE A 250 3.87 0.96 -14.95
N GLY A 251 2.73 0.52 -15.49
CA GLY A 251 2.34 0.86 -16.85
C GLY A 251 3.35 0.28 -17.85
N ASN A 252 3.98 1.17 -18.62
CA ASN A 252 5.08 0.80 -19.54
C ASN A 252 6.48 0.95 -18.92
N ASN A 253 6.57 1.45 -17.68
CA ASN A 253 7.82 1.69 -16.98
C ASN A 253 8.09 0.59 -15.93
N PHE A 254 9.35 0.50 -15.50
CA PHE A 254 9.78 -0.41 -14.44
C PHE A 254 10.03 0.37 -13.15
N VAL A 255 9.78 -0.27 -12.00
CA VAL A 255 10.21 0.28 -10.71
C VAL A 255 11.70 0.13 -10.62
N GLU A 256 12.36 1.26 -10.47
CA GLU A 256 13.74 1.27 -10.05
C GLU A 256 13.80 1.41 -8.53
N VAL A 257 14.91 0.95 -7.94
CA VAL A 257 15.14 1.06 -6.50
C VAL A 257 15.06 2.52 -6.01
N LEU A 258 15.31 3.50 -6.89
CA LEU A 258 15.25 4.93 -6.60
C LEU A 258 13.86 5.56 -6.76
N THR A 259 12.89 4.89 -7.39
CA THR A 259 11.54 5.44 -7.59
C THR A 259 10.87 5.99 -6.31
N PRO A 260 10.92 5.34 -5.13
CA PRO A 260 10.30 5.90 -3.92
C PRO A 260 10.88 7.26 -3.53
N LEU A 261 12.21 7.43 -3.68
CA LEU A 261 12.88 8.66 -3.27
C LEU A 261 12.51 9.82 -4.19
N VAL A 262 12.45 9.56 -5.50
CA VAL A 262 12.02 10.53 -6.50
C VAL A 262 10.55 10.95 -6.28
N VAL A 263 9.68 9.99 -5.97
CA VAL A 263 8.26 10.28 -5.68
C VAL A 263 8.12 11.13 -4.41
N GLN A 264 8.88 10.82 -3.36
CA GLN A 264 8.84 11.60 -2.12
C GLN A 264 9.41 13.01 -2.30
N GLU A 265 10.52 13.13 -3.02
CA GLU A 265 11.09 14.43 -3.37
C GLU A 265 10.09 15.27 -4.17
N PHE A 266 9.38 14.66 -5.13
CA PHE A 266 8.31 15.33 -5.86
C PHE A 266 7.18 15.80 -4.93
N CYS A 267 6.69 14.94 -4.03
CA CYS A 267 5.67 15.32 -3.04
C CYS A 267 6.10 16.50 -2.18
N LEU A 268 7.34 16.48 -1.67
CA LEU A 268 7.89 17.54 -0.84
C LEU A 268 8.05 18.86 -1.60
N ARG A 269 8.59 18.82 -2.83
CA ARG A 269 8.73 20.01 -3.68
C ARG A 269 7.38 20.65 -3.98
N GLN A 270 6.38 19.85 -4.34
CA GLN A 270 5.04 20.38 -4.63
C GLN A 270 4.35 20.94 -3.39
N MET A 271 4.51 20.31 -2.23
CA MET A 271 4.00 20.82 -0.97
C MET A 271 4.61 22.20 -0.65
N VAL A 272 5.93 22.36 -0.80
CA VAL A 272 6.60 23.66 -0.62
C VAL A 272 6.08 24.71 -1.61
N SER A 273 5.90 24.35 -2.88
CA SER A 273 5.31 25.25 -3.88
C SER A 273 3.91 25.73 -3.50
N PHE A 274 3.02 24.84 -3.03
CA PHE A 274 1.69 25.22 -2.55
C PHE A 274 1.74 26.15 -1.33
N LEU A 275 2.69 25.93 -0.41
CA LEU A 275 2.86 26.82 0.74
C LEU A 275 3.35 28.22 0.33
N LEU A 276 4.22 28.32 -0.67
CA LEU A 276 4.72 29.61 -1.16
C LEU A 276 3.64 30.41 -1.91
N VAL A 277 2.77 29.73 -2.67
CA VAL A 277 1.67 30.37 -3.42
C VAL A 277 0.54 30.86 -2.50
N THR A 278 0.42 30.30 -1.29
CA THR A 278 -0.67 30.63 -0.35
C THR A 278 -0.25 31.59 0.78
N LYS A 279 0.92 32.22 0.64
CA LYS A 279 1.37 33.38 1.42
C LYS A 279 0.95 34.65 0.70
#